data_AF-R6BNB5-F1
#
_entry.id   AF-R6BNB5-F1
#
_cell.length_a   1.000
_cell.length_b   1.000
_cell.length_c   1.000
_cell.angle_alpha   90.00
_cell.angle_beta   90.00
_cell.angle_gamma   90.00
#
_symmetry.space_group_name_H-M   'P 1'
#
loop_
_entity.id
_entity.type
_entity.pdbx_description
1 polymer ?
#
loop_
_entity_poly.entity_id
_entity_poly.type
_entity_poly.pdbx_seq_one_letter_code
_entity_poly.pdbx_strand_id
1 'polypeptide(L)'
;MLEALRHSNTALHGALVNTQAYRYQEIVLIDCDDPFFLEMIRSNDYAKKSIHQALIAGSGKDWRIGPFKKEQYHTAQDDPMEDILASAQQLGVDISIEN
;
A
#
# COMPACT_ATOMS: atom_id res chain seq x y z
N MET A 1 -13.28 0.56 5.84
CA MET A 1 -12.68 1.91 5.98
C MET A 1 -13.51 2.97 5.30
N LEU A 2 -13.65 2.98 3.96
CA LEU A 2 -14.38 4.04 3.23
C LEU A 2 -15.80 4.26 3.77
N GLU A 3 -16.56 3.20 3.99
CA GLU A 3 -17.91 3.30 4.54
C GLU A 3 -17.97 3.96 5.93
N ALA A 4 -16.97 3.73 6.77
CA ALA A 4 -16.87 4.39 8.08
C ALA A 4 -16.57 5.89 7.91
N LEU A 5 -15.70 6.26 6.96
CA LEU A 5 -15.40 7.65 6.64
C LEU A 5 -16.60 8.39 6.03
N ARG A 6 -17.48 7.71 5.30
CA ARG A 6 -18.69 8.33 4.74
C ARG A 6 -19.57 8.98 5.80
N HIS A 7 -19.58 8.42 7.01
CA HIS A 7 -20.42 8.88 8.12
C HIS A 7 -19.66 9.81 9.09
N SER A 8 -18.33 9.70 9.16
CA SER A 8 -17.52 10.46 10.13
C SER A 8 -16.77 11.64 9.52
N ASN A 9 -16.35 11.55 8.25
CA ASN A 9 -15.55 12.57 7.57
C ASN A 9 -15.76 12.50 6.05
N THR A 10 -16.84 13.12 5.57
CA THR A 10 -17.28 13.07 4.16
C THR A 10 -16.26 13.65 3.19
N ALA A 11 -15.53 14.70 3.58
CA ALA A 11 -14.47 15.28 2.75
C ALA A 11 -13.34 14.27 2.53
N LEU A 12 -12.91 13.61 3.60
CA LEU A 12 -11.87 12.59 3.54
C LEU A 12 -12.33 11.34 2.79
N HIS A 13 -13.60 10.96 2.93
CA HIS A 13 -14.22 9.93 2.09
C HIS A 13 -14.12 10.27 0.59
N GLY A 14 -14.48 11.50 0.22
CA GLY A 14 -14.41 11.97 -1.18
C GLY A 14 -12.99 11.94 -1.73
N ALA A 15 -11.99 12.30 -0.92
CA ALA A 15 -10.58 12.23 -1.31
C ALA A 15 -10.08 10.78 -1.54
N LEU A 16 -10.67 9.81 -0.84
CA LEU A 16 -10.20 8.42 -0.82
C LEU A 16 -11.00 7.45 -1.68
N VAL A 17 -12.21 7.80 -2.13
CA VAL A 17 -13.13 6.88 -2.84
C VAL A 17 -12.56 6.31 -4.14
N ASN A 18 -11.63 7.03 -4.78
CA ASN A 18 -10.97 6.60 -6.01
C ASN A 18 -9.48 6.23 -5.81
N THR A 19 -9.08 6.04 -4.55
CA THR A 19 -7.71 5.63 -4.20
C THR A 19 -7.65 4.13 -3.92
N GLN A 20 -6.45 3.57 -4.07
CA GLN A 20 -6.19 2.19 -3.65
C GLN A 20 -5.41 2.18 -2.34
N ALA A 21 -5.50 1.08 -1.61
CA ALA A 21 -4.70 0.88 -0.41
C ALA A 21 -4.09 -0.53 -0.39
N TYR A 22 -2.83 -0.60 -0.01
CA TYR A 22 -2.05 -1.83 0.10
C TYR A 22 -1.66 -2.08 1.55
N ARG A 23 -1.48 -3.35 1.91
CA ARG A 23 -0.98 -3.73 3.23
C ARG A 23 0.46 -4.20 3.12
N TYR A 24 1.34 -3.58 3.90
CA TYR A 24 2.72 -4.01 4.05
C TYR A 24 3.06 -4.15 5.53
N GLN A 25 3.29 -5.39 5.99
CA GLN A 25 3.46 -5.71 7.41
C GLN A 25 2.31 -5.12 8.26
N GLU A 26 2.62 -4.15 9.10
CA GLU A 26 1.72 -3.45 10.03
C GLU A 26 1.33 -2.04 9.55
N ILE A 27 1.49 -1.78 8.25
CA ILE A 27 1.25 -0.48 7.61
C ILE A 27 0.21 -0.63 6.50
N VAL A 28 -0.78 0.26 6.50
CA VAL A 28 -1.67 0.51 5.36
C VAL A 28 -1.08 1.65 4.53
N LEU A 29 -0.77 1.34 3.27
CA LEU A 29 -0.18 2.26 2.31
C LEU A 29 -1.26 2.76 1.36
N ILE A 30 -1.54 4.06 1.36
CA ILE A 30 -2.57 4.66 0.52
C ILE A 30 -1.93 5.17 -0.77
N ASP A 31 -2.39 4.66 -1.90
CA ASP A 31 -2.03 5.09 -3.25
C ASP A 31 -2.90 6.28 -3.64
N CYS A 32 -2.42 7.44 -3.24
CA CYS A 32 -3.02 8.73 -3.52
C CYS A 32 -1.92 9.65 -4.04
N ASP A 33 -1.98 9.96 -5.33
CA ASP A 33 -1.04 10.85 -6.01
C ASP A 33 -1.37 12.34 -5.80
N ASP A 34 -2.35 12.68 -4.93
CA ASP A 34 -2.73 14.06 -4.60
C ASP A 34 -1.82 14.63 -3.48
N PRO A 35 -0.96 15.63 -3.78
CA PRO A 35 -0.08 16.26 -2.80
C PRO A 35 -0.84 16.92 -1.64
N PHE A 36 -2.06 17.43 -1.88
CA PHE A 36 -2.88 18.03 -0.84
C PHE A 36 -3.36 16.98 0.16
N PHE A 37 -3.72 15.79 -0.32
CA PHE A 37 -4.09 14.69 0.56
C PHE A 37 -2.92 14.28 1.46
N LEU A 38 -1.72 14.13 0.88
CA LEU A 38 -0.52 13.76 1.62
C LEU A 38 -0.19 14.79 2.71
N GLU A 39 -0.27 16.07 2.39
CA GLU A 39 -0.06 17.14 3.37
C GLU A 39 -1.16 17.17 4.42
N MET A 40 -2.42 16.93 4.05
CA MET A 40 -3.55 16.84 4.98
C MET A 40 -3.34 15.73 6.00
N ILE A 41 -2.92 14.52 5.61
CA ILE A 41 -2.68 13.43 6.57
C ILE A 41 -1.48 13.72 7.49
N ARG A 42 -0.51 14.51 7.02
CA ARG A 42 0.65 14.92 7.82
C ARG A 42 0.36 16.03 8.82
N SER A 43 -0.43 17.02 8.43
CA SER A 43 -0.62 18.27 9.17
C SER A 43 -1.95 18.35 9.93
N ASN A 44 -2.96 17.56 9.53
CA ASN A 44 -4.30 17.59 10.12
C ASN A 44 -4.55 16.37 11.01
N ASP A 45 -4.42 16.57 12.33
CA ASP A 45 -4.66 15.54 13.35
C ASP A 45 -6.07 14.92 13.27
N TYR A 46 -7.08 15.71 12.92
CA TYR A 46 -8.44 15.21 12.80
C TYR A 46 -8.60 14.29 11.59
N ALA A 47 -8.03 14.66 10.44
CA ALA A 47 -8.04 13.80 9.26
C ALA A 47 -7.30 12.49 9.53
N LYS A 48 -6.11 12.56 10.13
CA LYS A 48 -5.33 11.38 10.52
C LYS A 48 -6.10 10.47 11.48
N LYS A 49 -6.66 11.03 12.56
CA LYS A 49 -7.50 10.28 13.53
C LYS A 49 -8.72 9.65 12.86
N SER A 50 -9.34 10.35 11.91
CA SER A 50 -10.50 9.83 11.16
C SER A 50 -10.14 8.56 10.38
N ILE A 51 -8.97 8.51 9.73
CA ILE A 51 -8.50 7.29 9.05
C ILE A 51 -8.24 6.16 10.06
N HIS A 52 -7.52 6.45 11.15
CA HIS A 52 -7.26 5.46 12.19
C HIS A 52 -8.56 4.87 12.75
N GLN A 53 -9.54 5.70 13.09
CA GLN A 53 -10.84 5.26 13.56
C GLN A 53 -11.58 4.40 12.52
N ALA A 54 -11.53 4.78 11.24
CA ALA A 54 -12.15 4.01 10.16
C ALA A 54 -11.46 2.67 9.89
N LEU A 55 -10.16 2.57 10.14
CA LEU A 55 -9.40 1.32 10.09
C LEU A 55 -9.73 0.44 11.30
N ILE A 56 -9.73 1.00 12.50
CA ILE A 56 -10.11 0.29 13.74
C ILE A 56 -11.54 -0.23 13.62
N ALA A 57 -12.50 0.57 13.16
CA ALA A 57 -13.88 0.14 12.99
C ALA A 57 -14.04 -0.99 11.96
N GLY A 58 -13.19 -1.02 10.92
CA GLY A 58 -13.25 -2.03 9.87
C GLY A 58 -12.46 -3.31 10.18
N SER A 59 -11.37 -3.22 10.93
CA SER A 59 -10.44 -4.34 11.14
C SER A 59 -10.16 -4.69 12.60
N GLY A 60 -10.70 -3.93 13.56
CA GLY A 60 -10.47 -4.10 15.01
C GLY A 60 -9.05 -3.77 15.48
N LYS A 61 -8.21 -3.16 14.62
CA LYS A 61 -6.79 -2.91 14.89
C LYS A 61 -6.41 -1.49 14.51
N ASP A 62 -5.53 -0.90 15.31
CA ASP A 62 -4.89 0.37 14.97
C ASP A 62 -3.69 0.12 14.05
N TRP A 63 -3.80 0.59 12.81
CA TRP A 63 -2.79 0.39 11.78
C TRP A 63 -1.94 1.65 11.61
N ARG A 64 -0.66 1.47 11.30
CA ARG A 64 0.16 2.58 10.80
C ARG A 64 -0.31 2.93 9.39
N ILE A 65 -0.22 4.20 9.02
CA ILE A 65 -0.67 4.69 7.70
C ILE A 65 0.48 5.45 7.04
N GLY A 66 0.67 5.26 5.73
CA GLY A 66 1.66 6.00 4.95
C GLY A 66 1.28 6.10 3.47
N PRO A 67 1.99 6.94 2.70
CA PRO A 67 1.83 6.96 1.25
C PRO A 67 2.37 5.69 0.62
N PHE A 68 1.67 5.16 -0.38
CA PHE A 68 2.23 4.17 -1.30
C PHE A 68 3.16 4.88 -2.29
N LYS A 69 4.39 4.36 -2.47
CA LYS A 69 5.38 4.91 -3.39
C LYS A 69 5.72 3.85 -4.41
N LYS A 70 5.14 3.95 -5.61
CA LYS A 70 5.21 2.93 -6.67
C LYS A 70 6.64 2.51 -6.99
N GLU A 71 7.58 3.45 -6.91
CA GLU A 71 9.01 3.23 -7.19
C GLU A 71 9.72 2.42 -6.10
N GLN A 72 9.24 2.48 -4.86
CA GLN A 72 9.84 1.76 -3.72
C GLN A 72 9.36 0.31 -3.63
N TYR A 73 8.24 -0.02 -4.27
CA TYR A 73 7.63 -1.36 -4.25
C TYR A 73 7.75 -2.11 -5.57
N HIS A 74 8.18 -1.46 -6.66
CA HIS A 74 8.53 -2.13 -7.92
C HIS A 74 9.79 -3.03 -7.80
N THR A 75 10.60 -2.85 -6.76
CA THR A 75 11.86 -3.59 -6.54
C THR A 75 11.71 -4.79 -5.58
N ALA A 76 10.50 -5.14 -5.16
CA ALA A 76 10.25 -6.30 -4.30
C ALA A 76 9.78 -7.54 -5.08
N GLN A 77 10.18 -7.64 -6.36
CA GLN A 77 9.93 -8.79 -7.21
C GLN A 77 11.21 -9.19 -7.96
N ASP A 78 12.35 -9.19 -7.28
CA ASP A 78 13.40 -10.14 -7.65
C ASP A 78 13.03 -11.45 -6.96
N ASP A 79 12.26 -12.27 -7.66
CA ASP A 79 11.95 -13.63 -7.24
C ASP A 79 13.29 -14.34 -7.08
N PRO A 80 13.66 -14.92 -5.93
CA PRO A 80 14.93 -15.63 -5.79
C PRO A 80 15.09 -16.75 -6.83
N MET A 81 13.99 -17.19 -7.46
CA MET A 81 14.02 -18.06 -8.62
C MET A 81 14.63 -17.42 -9.87
N GLU A 82 14.39 -16.13 -10.15
CA GLU A 82 15.00 -15.43 -11.30
C GLU A 82 16.51 -15.31 -11.17
N ASP A 83 17.02 -15.01 -9.97
CA ASP A 83 18.46 -14.98 -9.70
C ASP A 83 19.12 -16.36 -9.89
N ILE A 84 18.43 -17.43 -9.49
CA ILE A 84 18.89 -18.81 -9.68
C ILE A 84 18.88 -19.18 -11.17
N LEU A 85 17.83 -18.82 -11.91
CA LEU A 85 17.70 -19.08 -13.34
C LEU A 85 18.76 -18.30 -14.15
N ALA A 86 18.99 -17.03 -13.81
CA ALA A 86 20.01 -16.19 -14.44
C ALA A 86 21.43 -16.73 -14.16
N SER A 87 21.71 -17.14 -12.92
CA SER A 87 22.99 -17.75 -12.54
C SER A 87 23.22 -19.09 -13.26
N ALA A 88 22.18 -19.92 -13.39
CA ALA A 88 22.27 -21.21 -14.05
C ALA A 88 22.48 -21.09 -15.57
N GLN A 89 21.86 -20.11 -16.22
CA GLN A 89 22.09 -19.80 -17.64
C GLN A 89 23.53 -19.30 -17.89
N GLN A 90 24.08 -18.47 -17.00
CA GLN A 90 25.47 -18.02 -17.09
C GLN A 90 26.49 -19.13 -16.86
N LEU A 91 26.12 -20.17 -16.11
CA LEU A 91 26.94 -21.36 -15.86
C LEU A 91 26.80 -22.44 -16.93
N GLY A 92 26.01 -22.19 -17.99
CA GLY A 92 25.83 -23.12 -19.11
C GLY A 92 25.06 -24.40 -18.76
N VAL A 93 24.23 -24.35 -17.72
CA VAL A 93 23.36 -25.48 -17.34
C VAL A 93 22.12 -25.44 -18.22
N ASP A 94 21.93 -26.47 -19.03
CA ASP A 94 20.77 -26.63 -19.90
C ASP A 94 19.52 -26.96 -19.05
N ILE A 95 18.65 -25.97 -18.84
CA ILE A 95 17.40 -26.14 -18.09
C ILE A 95 16.31 -26.50 -19.09
N SER A 96 16.10 -27.80 -19.29
CA SER A 96 14.92 -28.31 -19.98
C SER A 96 13.75 -28.36 -19.00
N ILE A 97 12.76 -27.47 -19.19
CA ILE A 97 11.47 -27.57 -18.52
C ILE A 97 10.57 -28.43 -19.41
N GLU A 98 10.38 -29.70 -19.06
CA GLU A 98 9.32 -30.52 -19.66
C GLU A 98 7.95 -30.11 -19.07
N ASN A 99 6.96 -29.95 -19.97
CA ASN A 99 5.60 -29.48 -19.68
C ASN A 99 4.78 -30.44 -18.79
#